data_AF-A0A3G4V6W6-F1
#
_entry.id   AF-A0A3G4V6W6-F1
#
_cell.length_a   1.000
_cell.length_b   1.000
_cell.length_c   1.000
_cell.angle_alpha   90.00
_cell.angle_beta   90.00
_cell.angle_gamma   90.00
#
_symmetry.space_group_name_H-M   'P 1'
#
loop_
_entity.id
_entity.type
_entity.pdbx_description
1 polymer ?
#
loop_
_entity_poly.entity_id
_entity_poly.type
_entity_poly.pdbx_seq_one_letter_code
_entity_poly.pdbx_strand_id
1 'polypeptide(L)'
;MNFEERLTFVLKDRKKTPWGNSLGFTSTSISTMFNGHTPGPEFLSSIRRAENVNLNWLLTGEGSPYIVEYFQTADALSDYVCAMIHDEPWVVYVCSHVDTACLVLTQPGAYEFKGKFVDYNMIHVLVGPGDDVLANVLNDHNSDGGAVFVPLMTDNERKDLMAGKIGTYELLGGLEPLLNPHKVGSHISEIEFTGAGSGEASVDLPTMRTVIRLVDEKETELQADLTTEQRARIIAAVYKQLSRIEQPVSEQAFSAAIEAAFDVLID
;
A
#
# COMPACT_ATOMS: atom_id res chain seq x y z
N MET A 1 -20.87 -7.77 -12.80
CA MET A 1 -19.97 -7.65 -13.96
C MET A 1 -19.61 -9.06 -14.41
N ASN A 2 -19.64 -9.38 -15.70
CA ASN A 2 -19.15 -10.65 -16.24
C ASN A 2 -17.67 -10.54 -16.67
N PHE A 3 -17.06 -11.64 -17.15
CA PHE A 3 -15.64 -11.65 -17.55
C PHE A 3 -15.35 -10.66 -18.69
N GLU A 4 -16.22 -10.60 -19.71
CA GLU A 4 -16.05 -9.70 -20.85
C GLU A 4 -16.09 -8.23 -20.42
N GLU A 5 -17.03 -7.87 -19.56
CA GLU A 5 -17.16 -6.52 -19.02
C GLU A 5 -15.92 -6.12 -18.19
N ARG A 6 -15.37 -7.04 -17.37
CA ARG A 6 -14.12 -6.80 -16.62
C ARG A 6 -12.90 -6.71 -17.52
N LEU A 7 -12.83 -7.53 -18.55
CA LEU A 7 -11.76 -7.44 -19.54
C LEU A 7 -11.83 -6.12 -20.32
N THR A 8 -13.05 -5.66 -20.62
CA THR A 8 -13.29 -4.36 -21.24
C THR A 8 -12.91 -3.21 -20.30
N PHE A 9 -13.12 -3.36 -18.98
CA PHE A 9 -12.63 -2.41 -17.99
C PHE A 9 -11.10 -2.29 -18.00
N VAL A 10 -10.36 -3.40 -18.09
CA VAL A 10 -8.89 -3.40 -18.21
C VAL A 10 -8.45 -2.78 -19.54
N LEU A 11 -9.18 -3.06 -20.61
CA LEU A 11 -8.88 -2.53 -21.95
C LEU A 11 -9.00 -1.00 -22.00
N LYS A 12 -9.96 -0.42 -21.27
CA LYS A 12 -10.35 1.00 -21.32
C LYS A 12 -10.74 1.41 -22.75
N ASP A 13 -10.11 2.43 -23.30
CA ASP A 13 -10.33 2.97 -24.65
C ASP A 13 -9.43 2.30 -25.71
N ARG A 14 -8.56 1.35 -25.32
CA ARG A 14 -7.71 0.63 -26.27
C ARG A 14 -8.53 -0.24 -27.22
N LYS A 15 -8.00 -0.46 -28.43
CA LYS A 15 -8.58 -1.41 -29.39
C LYS A 15 -8.24 -2.84 -28.99
N LYS A 16 -9.25 -3.73 -29.01
CA LYS A 16 -9.14 -5.16 -28.65
C LYS A 16 -8.00 -5.89 -29.38
N THR A 17 -7.93 -5.76 -30.70
CA THR A 17 -6.96 -6.51 -31.53
C THR A 17 -5.51 -6.08 -31.32
N PRO A 18 -5.15 -4.78 -31.40
CA PRO A 18 -3.80 -4.34 -31.07
C PRO A 18 -3.35 -4.74 -29.66
N TRP A 19 -4.24 -4.58 -28.67
CA TRP A 19 -3.98 -4.97 -27.28
C TRP A 19 -3.70 -6.47 -27.14
N GLY A 20 -4.56 -7.33 -27.68
CA GLY A 20 -4.34 -8.78 -27.57
C GLY A 20 -3.10 -9.24 -28.35
N ASN A 21 -2.82 -8.62 -29.50
CA ASN A 21 -1.62 -8.92 -30.28
C ASN A 21 -0.34 -8.55 -29.52
N SER A 22 -0.33 -7.43 -28.79
CA SER A 22 0.83 -7.07 -27.95
C SER A 22 1.05 -8.05 -26.80
N LEU A 23 0.04 -8.83 -26.41
CA LEU A 23 0.17 -9.92 -25.43
C LEU A 23 0.58 -11.27 -26.05
N GLY A 24 0.76 -11.32 -27.37
CA GLY A 24 1.07 -12.53 -28.12
C GLY A 24 -0.15 -13.37 -28.52
N PHE A 25 -1.37 -12.84 -28.38
CA PHE A 25 -2.60 -13.58 -28.68
C PHE A 25 -2.93 -13.56 -30.17
N THR A 26 -3.65 -14.59 -30.64
CA THR A 26 -4.17 -14.63 -32.01
C THR A 26 -5.51 -13.90 -32.10
N SER A 27 -5.86 -13.37 -33.28
CA SER A 27 -7.15 -12.71 -33.52
C SER A 27 -8.35 -13.58 -33.10
N THR A 28 -8.26 -14.90 -33.32
CA THR A 28 -9.29 -15.86 -32.89
C THR A 28 -9.42 -15.87 -31.37
N SER A 29 -8.32 -16.03 -30.63
CA SER A 29 -8.34 -16.04 -29.16
C SER A 29 -8.86 -14.72 -28.60
N ILE A 30 -8.48 -13.58 -29.20
CA ILE A 30 -8.96 -12.26 -28.82
C ILE A 30 -10.48 -12.18 -28.99
N SER A 31 -10.99 -12.56 -30.17
CA SER A 31 -12.43 -12.54 -30.44
C SER A 31 -13.20 -13.46 -29.48
N THR A 32 -12.68 -14.65 -29.20
CA THR A 32 -13.34 -15.59 -28.28
C THR A 32 -13.41 -15.04 -26.86
N MET A 33 -12.34 -14.44 -26.34
CA MET A 33 -12.34 -13.82 -25.00
C MET A 33 -13.34 -12.67 -24.87
N PHE A 34 -13.37 -11.79 -25.88
CA PHE A 34 -14.31 -10.66 -25.91
C PHE A 34 -15.73 -11.04 -26.34
N ASN A 35 -16.02 -12.34 -26.47
CA ASN A 35 -17.38 -12.89 -26.62
C ASN A 35 -17.79 -13.69 -25.36
N GLY A 36 -17.13 -13.43 -24.21
CA GLY A 36 -17.49 -13.99 -22.92
C GLY A 36 -16.81 -15.30 -22.54
N HIS A 37 -15.92 -15.85 -23.38
CA HIS A 37 -15.17 -17.07 -23.03
C HIS A 37 -13.97 -16.75 -22.13
N THR A 38 -13.92 -17.34 -20.94
CA THR A 38 -12.76 -17.26 -20.07
C THR A 38 -11.61 -18.10 -20.62
N PRO A 39 -10.43 -17.51 -20.90
CA PRO A 39 -9.32 -18.23 -21.49
C PRO A 39 -8.57 -19.09 -20.45
N GLY A 40 -7.72 -19.99 -20.93
CA GLY A 40 -6.90 -20.85 -20.07
C GLY A 40 -5.79 -20.12 -19.29
N PRO A 41 -5.11 -20.81 -18.35
CA PRO A 41 -4.15 -20.21 -17.42
C PRO A 41 -3.00 -19.44 -18.07
N GLU A 42 -2.49 -19.89 -19.22
CA GLU A 42 -1.41 -19.20 -19.92
C GLU A 42 -1.80 -17.78 -20.36
N PHE A 43 -3.01 -17.61 -20.89
CA PHE A 43 -3.52 -16.30 -21.29
C PHE A 43 -3.75 -15.40 -20.08
N LEU A 44 -4.32 -15.96 -19.00
CA LEU A 44 -4.53 -15.24 -17.76
C LEU A 44 -3.18 -14.78 -17.15
N SER A 45 -2.15 -15.62 -17.19
CA SER A 45 -0.81 -15.25 -16.74
C SER A 45 -0.21 -14.12 -17.58
N SER A 46 -0.39 -14.14 -18.90
CA SER A 46 0.06 -13.07 -19.80
C SER A 46 -0.64 -11.74 -19.48
N ILE A 47 -1.97 -11.77 -19.31
CA ILE A 47 -2.76 -10.58 -18.95
C ILE A 47 -2.30 -10.06 -17.57
N ARG A 48 -2.14 -10.94 -16.57
CA ARG A 48 -1.65 -10.57 -15.22
C ARG A 48 -0.32 -9.84 -15.30
N ARG A 49 0.66 -10.38 -16.03
CA ARG A 49 2.00 -9.79 -16.13
C ARG A 49 1.97 -8.42 -16.80
N ALA A 50 1.33 -8.33 -17.97
CA ALA A 50 1.36 -7.10 -18.75
C ALA A 50 0.48 -5.97 -18.20
N GLU A 51 -0.63 -6.31 -17.54
CA GLU A 51 -1.63 -5.33 -17.09
C GLU A 51 -1.66 -5.14 -15.56
N ASN A 52 -0.78 -5.84 -14.82
CA ASN A 52 -0.77 -5.87 -13.36
C ASN A 52 -2.17 -6.17 -12.75
N VAL A 53 -2.97 -6.97 -13.45
CA VAL A 53 -4.37 -7.24 -13.07
C VAL A 53 -4.44 -8.31 -11.98
N ASN A 54 -5.33 -8.11 -11.01
CA ASN A 54 -5.71 -9.13 -10.05
C ASN A 54 -6.60 -10.17 -10.72
N LEU A 55 -6.10 -11.41 -10.83
CA LEU A 55 -6.84 -12.50 -11.47
C LEU A 55 -8.10 -12.91 -10.70
N ASN A 56 -8.13 -12.75 -9.37
CA ASN A 56 -9.34 -12.99 -8.60
C ASN A 56 -10.44 -12.04 -9.05
N TRP A 57 -10.14 -10.73 -9.07
CA TRP A 57 -11.08 -9.74 -9.56
C TRP A 57 -11.47 -9.99 -11.01
N LEU A 58 -10.52 -10.30 -11.91
CA LEU A 58 -10.83 -10.53 -13.32
C LEU A 58 -11.77 -11.74 -13.54
N LEU A 59 -11.66 -12.78 -12.72
CA LEU A 59 -12.46 -14.00 -12.85
C LEU A 59 -13.79 -13.94 -12.09
N THR A 60 -13.79 -13.42 -10.86
CA THR A 60 -14.95 -13.45 -9.96
C THR A 60 -15.60 -12.07 -9.77
N GLY A 61 -14.83 -10.99 -9.93
CA GLY A 61 -15.23 -9.62 -9.61
C GLY A 61 -14.91 -9.22 -8.17
N GLU A 62 -14.25 -10.08 -7.39
CA GLU A 62 -13.95 -9.82 -5.98
C GLU A 62 -12.57 -9.18 -5.78
N GLY A 63 -12.51 -8.17 -4.91
CA GLY A 63 -11.29 -7.41 -4.59
C GLY A 63 -11.04 -6.24 -5.55
N SER A 64 -9.82 -5.69 -5.51
CA SER A 64 -9.41 -4.60 -6.39
C SER A 64 -9.00 -5.10 -7.78
N PRO A 65 -9.27 -4.34 -8.86
CA PRO A 65 -8.88 -4.71 -10.22
C PRO A 65 -7.39 -4.93 -10.44
N TYR A 66 -6.55 -4.10 -9.83
CA TYR A 66 -5.10 -4.15 -10.01
C TYR A 66 -4.40 -4.53 -8.71
N ILE A 67 -3.21 -5.13 -8.86
CA ILE A 67 -2.42 -5.61 -7.72
C ILE A 67 -1.71 -4.42 -7.08
N VAL A 68 -1.91 -4.28 -5.77
CA VAL A 68 -1.22 -3.33 -4.90
C VAL A 68 -0.65 -4.13 -3.73
N GLU A 69 0.63 -3.91 -3.43
CA GLU A 69 1.33 -4.53 -2.33
C GLU A 69 1.31 -3.59 -1.12
N TYR A 70 0.76 -4.08 0.00
CA TYR A 70 0.58 -3.28 1.20
C TYR A 70 1.57 -3.70 2.29
N PHE A 71 2.35 -2.73 2.74
CA PHE A 71 3.33 -2.88 3.81
C PHE A 71 2.76 -2.30 5.10
N GLN A 72 2.91 -3.04 6.20
CA GLN A 72 2.35 -2.66 7.50
C GLN A 72 3.29 -1.75 8.32
N THR A 73 4.57 -1.72 7.97
CA THR A 73 5.63 -1.03 8.72
C THR A 73 6.57 -0.32 7.75
N ALA A 74 7.16 0.79 8.19
CA ALA A 74 8.06 1.59 7.34
C ALA A 74 9.32 0.79 7.00
N ASP A 75 9.92 0.11 7.99
CA ASP A 75 11.07 -0.78 7.81
C ASP A 75 10.85 -1.79 6.68
N ALA A 76 9.72 -2.51 6.68
CA ALA A 76 9.43 -3.50 5.65
C ALA A 76 9.29 -2.88 4.23
N LEU A 77 8.74 -1.67 4.12
CA LEU A 77 8.67 -0.98 2.84
C LEU A 77 10.06 -0.51 2.39
N SER A 78 10.83 0.09 3.30
CA SER A 78 12.19 0.58 3.06
C SER A 78 13.14 -0.55 2.66
N ASP A 79 13.10 -1.68 3.37
CA ASP A 79 13.89 -2.87 3.07
C ASP A 79 13.56 -3.44 1.69
N TYR A 80 12.26 -3.52 1.36
CA TYR A 80 11.81 -4.02 0.07
C TYR A 80 12.27 -3.11 -1.07
N VAL A 81 12.09 -1.79 -0.93
CA VAL A 81 12.51 -0.81 -1.95
C VAL A 81 14.03 -0.84 -2.12
N CYS A 82 14.78 -0.88 -1.02
CA CYS A 82 16.24 -0.96 -1.04
C CYS A 82 16.74 -2.22 -1.79
N ALA A 83 16.15 -3.39 -1.51
CA ALA A 83 16.48 -4.62 -2.22
C ALA A 83 16.21 -4.51 -3.73
N MET A 84 15.04 -3.98 -4.11
CA MET A 84 14.65 -3.86 -5.51
C MET A 84 15.60 -2.96 -6.30
N ILE A 85 15.91 -1.77 -5.79
CA ILE A 85 16.75 -0.80 -6.50
C ILE A 85 18.25 -1.16 -6.50
N HIS A 86 18.67 -2.07 -5.62
CA HIS A 86 20.05 -2.58 -5.59
C HIS A 86 20.29 -3.66 -6.65
N ASP A 87 19.32 -4.55 -6.85
CA ASP A 87 19.48 -5.72 -7.71
C ASP A 87 19.27 -5.39 -9.20
N GLU A 88 18.34 -4.49 -9.52
CA GLU A 88 17.90 -4.23 -10.88
C GLU A 88 17.63 -2.73 -11.15
N PRO A 89 17.72 -2.27 -12.41
CA PRO A 89 17.59 -0.85 -12.77
C PRO A 89 16.13 -0.40 -12.83
N TRP A 90 15.45 -0.43 -11.69
CA TRP A 90 14.07 0.01 -11.56
C TRP A 90 13.94 1.53 -11.71
N VAL A 91 12.91 1.96 -12.42
CA VAL A 91 12.45 3.35 -12.41
C VAL A 91 11.43 3.50 -11.28
N VAL A 92 11.67 4.44 -10.37
CA VAL A 92 10.84 4.65 -9.18
C VAL A 92 10.03 5.93 -9.33
N TYR A 93 8.71 5.84 -9.09
CA TYR A 93 7.80 6.96 -9.08
C TYR A 93 7.21 7.16 -7.68
N VAL A 94 7.50 8.29 -7.05
CA VAL A 94 6.96 8.66 -5.74
C VAL A 94 5.59 9.32 -5.91
N CYS A 95 4.53 8.52 -5.86
CA CYS A 95 3.16 8.94 -6.17
C CYS A 95 2.44 9.57 -4.97
N SER A 96 2.83 9.21 -3.75
CA SER A 96 2.39 9.86 -2.51
C SER A 96 3.50 9.81 -1.47
N HIS A 97 3.67 10.90 -0.74
CA HIS A 97 4.63 11.05 0.36
C HIS A 97 4.02 11.70 1.61
N VAL A 98 2.70 11.91 1.60
CA VAL A 98 1.95 12.48 2.73
C VAL A 98 0.94 11.44 3.19
N ASP A 99 0.82 11.27 4.51
CA ASP A 99 0.13 10.24 5.30
C ASP A 99 0.55 8.79 5.02
N THR A 100 0.57 8.38 3.76
CA THR A 100 0.92 7.04 3.33
C THR A 100 1.78 7.14 2.07
N ALA A 101 2.94 6.49 2.11
CA ALA A 101 3.80 6.37 0.96
C ALA A 101 3.12 5.50 -0.10
N CYS A 102 3.14 5.97 -1.34
CA CYS A 102 2.74 5.20 -2.50
C CYS A 102 3.84 5.32 -3.55
N LEU A 103 4.47 4.19 -3.86
CA LEU A 103 5.52 4.10 -4.85
C LEU A 103 5.05 3.24 -6.01
N VAL A 104 5.44 3.60 -7.23
CA VAL A 104 5.33 2.72 -8.39
C VAL A 104 6.72 2.44 -8.93
N LEU A 105 7.09 1.17 -8.99
CA LEU A 105 8.36 0.73 -9.58
C LEU A 105 8.07 0.10 -10.93
N THR A 106 8.83 0.49 -11.95
CA THR A 106 8.70 -0.08 -13.29
C THR A 106 10.03 -0.50 -13.89
N GLN A 107 10.02 -1.57 -14.67
CA GLN A 107 11.15 -1.95 -15.51
C GLN A 107 10.70 -2.73 -16.75
N PRO A 108 11.53 -2.81 -17.80
CA PRO A 108 11.28 -3.70 -18.92
C PRO A 108 11.28 -5.16 -18.46
N GLY A 109 10.34 -5.95 -18.95
CA GLY A 109 10.27 -7.39 -18.73
C GLY A 109 9.89 -8.15 -19.98
N ALA A 110 10.14 -9.45 -19.97
CA ALA A 110 9.68 -10.34 -21.02
C ALA A 110 9.12 -11.64 -20.43
N TYR A 111 8.13 -12.23 -21.10
CA TYR A 111 7.66 -13.58 -20.82
C TYR A 111 7.53 -14.40 -22.09
N GLU A 112 7.67 -15.71 -21.96
CA GLU A 112 7.39 -16.62 -23.07
C GLU A 112 5.90 -16.96 -23.14
N PHE A 113 5.32 -16.85 -24.33
CA PHE A 113 3.97 -17.29 -24.64
C PHE A 113 3.97 -18.06 -25.97
N LYS A 114 3.68 -19.37 -25.89
CA LYS A 114 3.62 -20.27 -27.05
C LYS A 114 4.87 -20.19 -27.95
N GLY A 115 6.06 -20.21 -27.35
CA GLY A 115 7.33 -20.20 -28.07
C GLY A 115 7.77 -18.82 -28.57
N LYS A 116 7.10 -17.74 -28.16
CA LYS A 116 7.49 -16.35 -28.50
C LYS A 116 7.71 -15.55 -27.23
N PHE A 117 8.77 -14.76 -27.20
CA PHE A 117 8.96 -13.75 -26.16
C PHE A 117 8.07 -12.54 -26.43
N VAL A 118 7.40 -12.08 -25.39
CA VAL A 118 6.55 -10.91 -25.39
C VAL A 118 7.10 -9.94 -24.36
N ASP A 119 7.47 -8.76 -24.83
CA ASP A 119 7.96 -7.68 -23.99
C ASP A 119 6.79 -6.95 -23.33
N TYR A 120 6.98 -6.51 -22.10
CA TYR A 120 6.02 -5.74 -21.33
C TYR A 120 6.74 -4.83 -20.32
N ASN A 121 5.99 -3.93 -19.70
CA ASN A 121 6.48 -3.16 -18.56
C ASN A 121 6.03 -3.87 -17.27
N MET A 122 7.00 -4.36 -16.50
CA MET A 122 6.73 -4.81 -15.13
C MET A 122 6.34 -3.62 -14.28
N ILE A 123 5.33 -3.79 -13.43
CA ILE A 123 4.86 -2.74 -12.51
C ILE A 123 4.67 -3.35 -11.13
N HIS A 124 5.25 -2.70 -10.12
CA HIS A 124 4.91 -2.92 -8.72
C HIS A 124 4.32 -1.63 -8.16
N VAL A 125 3.15 -1.72 -7.52
CA VAL A 125 2.53 -0.62 -6.79
C VAL A 125 2.66 -0.93 -5.31
N LEU A 126 3.46 -0.16 -4.60
CA LEU A 126 3.78 -0.36 -3.19
C LEU A 126 3.10 0.72 -2.36
N VAL A 127 2.39 0.32 -1.31
CA VAL A 127 1.68 1.22 -0.40
C VAL A 127 2.01 0.88 1.04
N GLY A 128 2.41 1.86 1.84
CA GLY A 128 2.71 1.65 3.25
C GLY A 128 3.12 2.94 3.96
N PRO A 129 3.38 2.88 5.27
CA PRO A 129 3.98 4.02 5.98
C PRO A 129 5.38 4.27 5.40
N GLY A 130 5.66 5.54 5.06
CA GLY A 130 7.01 5.98 4.68
C GLY A 130 7.70 6.69 5.84
N ASP A 131 9.02 6.67 5.84
CA ASP A 131 9.86 7.31 6.83
C ASP A 131 11.09 7.99 6.19
N ASP A 132 11.94 8.58 7.03
CA ASP A 132 13.17 9.23 6.58
C ASP A 132 14.17 8.23 5.97
N VAL A 133 14.13 6.96 6.40
CA VAL A 133 14.97 5.91 5.80
C VAL A 133 14.59 5.72 4.34
N LEU A 134 13.30 5.59 4.03
CA LEU A 134 12.82 5.50 2.66
C LEU A 134 13.19 6.74 1.85
N ALA A 135 13.05 7.94 2.41
CA ALA A 135 13.44 9.19 1.75
C ALA A 135 14.94 9.18 1.39
N ASN A 136 15.80 8.78 2.34
CA ASN A 136 17.25 8.72 2.12
C ASN A 136 17.61 7.67 1.05
N VAL A 137 17.02 6.48 1.12
CA VAL A 137 17.23 5.41 0.11
C VAL A 137 16.92 5.91 -1.29
N LEU A 138 15.81 6.63 -1.48
CA LEU A 138 15.42 7.17 -2.79
C LEU A 138 16.33 8.33 -3.23
N ASN A 139 16.73 9.21 -2.31
CA ASN A 139 17.62 10.32 -2.61
C ASN A 139 19.04 9.86 -2.98
N ASP A 140 19.57 8.88 -2.25
CA ASP A 140 20.88 8.28 -2.52
C ASP A 140 20.86 7.59 -3.88
N HIS A 141 19.84 6.77 -4.16
CA HIS A 141 19.68 6.11 -5.46
C HIS A 141 19.62 7.12 -6.62
N ASN A 142 18.85 8.21 -6.46
CA ASN A 142 18.80 9.26 -7.48
C ASN A 142 20.13 9.98 -7.66
N SER A 143 20.87 10.23 -6.56
CA SER A 143 22.18 10.88 -6.58
C SER A 143 23.23 9.99 -7.27
N ASP A 144 23.10 8.68 -7.15
CA ASP A 144 23.94 7.69 -7.83
C ASP A 144 23.55 7.50 -9.32
N GLY A 145 22.60 8.28 -9.83
CA GLY A 145 22.15 8.25 -11.22
C GLY A 145 20.96 7.33 -11.50
N GLY A 146 20.35 6.78 -10.44
CA GLY A 146 19.08 6.06 -10.50
C GLY A 146 17.91 6.93 -10.94
N ALA A 147 16.89 6.31 -11.51
CA ALA A 147 15.75 7.02 -12.11
C ALA A 147 14.61 7.17 -11.10
N VAL A 148 14.57 8.29 -10.37
CA VAL A 148 13.50 8.60 -9.41
C VAL A 148 12.71 9.83 -9.85
N PHE A 149 11.38 9.70 -9.91
CA PHE A 149 10.48 10.76 -10.36
C PHE A 149 9.32 10.99 -9.40
N VAL A 150 8.85 12.23 -9.31
CA VAL A 150 7.66 12.59 -8.52
C VAL A 150 6.58 13.10 -9.47
N PRO A 151 5.64 12.24 -9.92
CA PRO A 151 4.60 12.67 -10.84
C PRO A 151 3.62 13.63 -10.18
N LEU A 152 3.14 14.60 -10.96
CA LEU A 152 2.01 15.43 -10.55
C LEU A 152 0.71 14.60 -10.63
N MET A 153 0.12 14.32 -9.48
CA MET A 153 -1.16 13.61 -9.34
C MET A 153 -2.11 14.38 -8.43
N THR A 154 -3.40 14.28 -8.67
CA THR A 154 -4.45 14.75 -7.78
C THR A 154 -4.66 13.77 -6.62
N ASP A 155 -5.26 14.24 -5.52
CA ASP A 155 -5.53 13.37 -4.36
C ASP A 155 -6.48 12.22 -4.68
N ASN A 156 -7.41 12.43 -5.62
CA ASN A 156 -8.31 11.37 -6.07
C ASN A 156 -7.55 10.30 -6.85
N GLU A 157 -6.64 10.68 -7.74
CA GLU A 157 -5.80 9.73 -8.49
C GLU A 157 -4.88 8.96 -7.53
N ARG A 158 -4.31 9.60 -6.51
CA ARG A 158 -3.51 8.92 -5.49
C ARG A 158 -4.35 7.88 -4.73
N LYS A 159 -5.55 8.27 -4.26
CA LYS A 159 -6.47 7.37 -3.55
C LYS A 159 -6.90 6.19 -4.41
N ASP A 160 -7.20 6.43 -5.69
CA ASP A 160 -7.62 5.38 -6.61
C ASP A 160 -6.46 4.45 -7.00
N LEU A 161 -5.22 4.97 -7.12
CA LEU A 161 -4.02 4.16 -7.30
C LEU A 161 -3.80 3.24 -6.09
N MET A 162 -3.79 3.82 -4.88
CA MET A 162 -3.61 3.08 -3.64
C MET A 162 -4.70 2.01 -3.46
N ALA A 163 -5.94 2.29 -3.85
CA ALA A 163 -7.04 1.33 -3.80
C ALA A 163 -7.01 0.25 -4.91
N GLY A 164 -6.02 0.29 -5.81
CA GLY A 164 -5.88 -0.67 -6.92
C GLY A 164 -6.93 -0.50 -8.02
N LYS A 165 -7.41 0.72 -8.27
CA LYS A 165 -8.39 1.04 -9.32
C LYS A 165 -7.77 1.59 -10.62
N ILE A 166 -6.50 1.98 -10.57
CA ILE A 166 -5.75 2.52 -11.71
C ILE A 166 -4.82 1.44 -12.26
N GLY A 167 -4.88 1.21 -13.58
CA GLY A 167 -4.12 0.14 -14.25
C GLY A 167 -2.89 0.61 -15.00
N THR A 168 -2.10 -0.36 -15.50
CA THR A 168 -0.89 -0.13 -16.31
C THR A 168 -1.11 0.86 -17.45
N TYR A 169 -2.24 0.77 -18.14
CA TYR A 169 -2.54 1.66 -19.25
C TYR A 169 -2.67 3.13 -18.83
N GLU A 170 -3.35 3.40 -17.72
CA GLU A 170 -3.53 4.76 -17.18
C GLU A 170 -2.21 5.30 -16.61
N LEU A 171 -1.38 4.42 -16.04
CA LEU A 171 -0.07 4.78 -15.51
C LEU A 171 0.94 5.13 -16.60
N LEU A 172 1.02 4.34 -17.69
CA LEU A 172 2.12 4.40 -18.65
C LEU A 172 1.72 4.64 -20.12
N GLY A 173 0.52 4.25 -20.54
CA GLY A 173 0.17 4.10 -21.96
C GLY A 173 -0.88 5.08 -22.51
N GLY A 174 -1.61 5.78 -21.65
CA GLY A 174 -2.63 6.76 -22.04
C GLY A 174 -2.07 7.95 -22.81
N LEU A 175 -2.94 8.76 -23.41
CA LEU A 175 -2.54 10.04 -24.03
C LEU A 175 -1.87 10.98 -23.04
N GLU A 176 -2.34 10.95 -21.79
CA GLU A 176 -1.74 11.63 -20.65
C GLU A 176 -1.50 10.60 -19.54
N PRO A 177 -0.36 9.88 -19.58
CA PRO A 177 -0.04 8.90 -18.55
C PRO A 177 0.18 9.60 -17.21
N LEU A 178 -0.28 8.98 -16.12
CA LEU A 178 -0.12 9.54 -14.78
C LEU A 178 1.36 9.57 -14.35
N LEU A 179 2.14 8.57 -14.76
CA LEU A 179 3.58 8.49 -14.46
C LEU A 179 4.42 9.18 -15.53
N ASN A 180 4.07 10.43 -15.86
CA ASN A 180 4.83 11.21 -16.83
C ASN A 180 6.04 11.87 -16.16
N PRO A 181 7.28 11.47 -16.48
CA PRO A 181 8.49 12.02 -15.87
C PRO A 181 8.70 13.52 -16.18
N HIS A 182 8.02 14.06 -17.18
CA HIS A 182 8.08 15.48 -17.54
C HIS A 182 7.07 16.36 -16.79
N LYS A 183 6.07 15.76 -16.14
CA LYS A 183 5.10 16.48 -15.28
C LYS A 183 5.52 16.30 -13.82
N VAL A 184 6.51 17.08 -13.39
CA VAL A 184 7.10 16.99 -12.05
C VAL A 184 6.21 17.71 -11.04
N GLY A 185 5.84 17.02 -9.96
CA GLY A 185 5.12 17.60 -8.82
C GLY A 185 6.04 18.31 -7.84
N SER A 186 7.05 17.61 -7.32
CA SER A 186 8.06 18.10 -6.38
C SER A 186 9.44 17.56 -6.75
N HIS A 187 10.51 18.21 -6.32
CA HIS A 187 11.84 17.61 -6.49
C HIS A 187 12.05 16.48 -5.46
N ILE A 188 12.78 15.42 -5.80
CA ILE A 188 12.99 14.27 -4.90
C ILE A 188 13.65 14.67 -3.57
N SER A 189 14.55 15.65 -3.60
CA SER A 189 15.19 16.20 -2.40
C SER A 189 14.26 16.99 -1.48
N GLU A 190 13.04 17.29 -1.92
CA GLU A 190 12.01 17.99 -1.14
C GLU A 190 10.99 17.02 -0.55
N ILE A 191 11.15 15.71 -0.80
CA ILE A 191 10.25 14.70 -0.27
C ILE A 191 10.59 14.43 1.19
N GLU A 192 9.62 14.74 2.06
CA GLU A 192 9.56 14.26 3.43
C GLU A 192 8.35 13.32 3.55
N PHE A 193 8.57 12.09 3.98
CA PHE A 193 7.47 11.16 4.24
C PHE A 193 6.82 11.51 5.57
N THR A 194 5.73 12.26 5.50
CA THR A 194 4.87 12.50 6.66
C THR A 194 3.86 11.36 6.69
N GLY A 195 3.84 10.54 7.75
CA GLY A 195 3.02 9.32 7.72
C GLY A 195 3.59 8.19 8.56
N ALA A 196 4.90 8.22 8.82
CA ALA A 196 5.48 7.64 10.02
C ALA A 196 4.99 8.44 11.24
N GLY A 197 3.71 8.30 11.58
CA GLY A 197 3.40 8.12 12.99
C GLY A 197 4.24 6.93 13.41
N SER A 198 5.41 7.23 13.98
CA SER A 198 6.32 6.31 14.65
C SER A 198 5.60 4.99 14.96
N GLY A 199 6.05 3.90 14.33
CA GLY A 199 5.62 2.56 14.68
C GLY A 199 6.04 2.15 16.10
N GLU A 200 6.77 3.00 16.81
CA GLU A 200 6.63 3.10 18.26
C GLU A 200 5.43 4.00 18.52
N ALA A 201 4.33 3.46 19.07
CA ALA A 201 3.38 4.30 19.78
C ALA A 201 4.20 5.21 20.71
N SER A 202 4.44 6.46 20.30
CA SER A 202 5.24 7.37 21.11
C SER A 202 4.48 7.43 22.41
N VAL A 203 5.08 6.84 23.45
CA VAL A 203 4.39 6.72 24.72
C VAL A 203 4.16 8.15 25.13
N ASP A 204 2.91 8.57 25.13
CA ASP A 204 2.50 9.86 25.64
C ASP A 204 2.82 9.81 27.13
N LEU A 205 4.06 10.20 27.47
CA LEU A 205 4.64 10.10 28.80
C LEU A 205 3.72 10.78 29.83
N PRO A 206 3.09 11.94 29.55
CA PRO A 206 1.98 12.47 30.34
C PRO A 206 0.84 11.48 30.60
N THR A 207 0.28 10.87 29.56
CA THR A 207 -0.82 9.89 29.70
C THR A 207 -0.36 8.63 30.43
N MET A 208 0.81 8.07 30.12
CA MET A 208 1.35 6.89 30.79
C MET A 208 1.61 7.15 32.27
N ARG A 209 2.18 8.31 32.64
CA ARG A 209 2.36 8.70 34.05
C ARG A 209 1.03 8.86 34.77
N THR A 210 0.02 9.39 34.08
CA THR A 210 -1.34 9.54 34.63
C THR A 210 -2.01 8.20 34.85
N VAL A 211 -1.90 7.27 33.88
CA VAL A 211 -2.40 5.90 34.00
C VAL A 211 -1.74 5.17 35.17
N ILE A 212 -0.41 5.23 35.28
CA ILE A 212 0.32 4.59 36.40
C ILE A 212 -0.16 5.15 37.74
N ARG A 213 -0.22 6.48 37.89
CA ARG A 213 -0.68 7.12 39.13
C ARG A 213 -2.09 6.67 39.52
N LEU A 214 -3.02 6.65 38.56
CA LEU A 214 -4.41 6.29 38.84
C LEU A 214 -4.59 4.79 39.12
N VAL A 215 -3.80 3.92 38.49
CA VAL A 215 -3.76 2.48 38.84
C VAL A 215 -3.24 2.29 40.26
N ASP A 216 -2.19 3.00 40.67
CA ASP A 216 -1.65 2.93 42.03
C ASP A 216 -2.65 3.44 43.08
N GLU A 217 -3.38 4.52 42.77
CA GLU A 217 -4.46 5.04 43.61
C GLU A 217 -5.60 4.03 43.77
N LYS A 218 -5.99 3.35 42.67
CA LYS A 218 -7.07 2.36 42.69
C LYS A 218 -6.67 1.06 43.38
N GLU A 219 -5.43 0.60 43.21
CA GLU A 219 -4.87 -0.56 43.93
C GLU A 219 -4.90 -0.32 45.44
N THR A 220 -4.53 0.90 45.86
CA THR A 220 -4.56 1.31 47.28
C THR A 220 -6.00 1.41 47.81
N GLU A 221 -6.92 1.96 47.03
CA GLU A 221 -8.34 2.09 47.40
C GLU A 221 -9.02 0.72 47.59
N LEU A 222 -8.74 -0.22 46.68
CA LEU A 222 -9.35 -1.55 46.66
C LEU A 222 -8.65 -2.56 47.57
N GLN A 223 -7.50 -2.20 48.18
CA GLN A 223 -6.62 -3.14 48.88
C GLN A 223 -6.29 -4.39 48.04
N ALA A 224 -6.16 -4.20 46.72
CA ALA A 224 -5.82 -5.28 45.81
C ALA A 224 -4.31 -5.55 45.89
N ASP A 225 -3.91 -6.81 46.02
CA ASP A 225 -2.49 -7.21 45.98
C ASP A 225 -2.16 -7.66 44.56
N LEU A 226 -1.96 -6.71 43.66
CA LEU A 226 -1.73 -7.00 42.25
C LEU A 226 -0.30 -7.53 42.06
N THR A 227 -0.17 -8.67 41.39
CA THR A 227 1.14 -9.12 40.94
C THR A 227 1.71 -8.17 39.89
N THR A 228 3.04 -8.11 39.76
CA THR A 228 3.74 -7.32 38.74
C THR A 228 3.19 -7.55 37.32
N GLU A 229 2.77 -8.79 37.02
CA GLU A 229 2.22 -9.16 35.72
C GLU A 229 0.78 -8.64 35.54
N GLN A 230 -0.08 -8.75 36.55
CA GLN A 230 -1.45 -8.19 36.50
C GLN A 230 -1.41 -6.67 36.35
N ARG A 231 -0.53 -6.01 37.11
CA ARG A 231 -0.32 -4.56 37.04
C ARG A 231 0.11 -4.11 35.64
N ALA A 232 1.07 -4.81 35.02
CA ALA A 232 1.50 -4.52 33.66
C ALA A 232 0.36 -4.67 32.62
N ARG A 233 -0.48 -5.69 32.78
CA ARG A 233 -1.64 -5.94 31.89
C ARG A 233 -2.71 -4.86 32.02
N ILE A 234 -3.02 -4.43 33.25
CA ILE A 234 -3.99 -3.36 33.51
C ILE A 234 -3.49 -2.04 32.90
N ILE A 235 -2.23 -1.66 33.15
CA ILE A 235 -1.63 -0.43 32.58
C ILE A 235 -1.69 -0.44 31.05
N ALA A 236 -1.32 -1.57 30.42
CA ALA A 236 -1.35 -1.71 28.97
C ALA A 236 -2.79 -1.63 28.39
N ALA A 237 -3.77 -2.25 29.06
CA ALA A 237 -5.16 -2.24 28.65
C ALA A 237 -5.77 -0.82 28.73
N VAL A 238 -5.56 -0.14 29.85
CA VAL A 238 -6.03 1.23 30.08
C VAL A 238 -5.39 2.19 29.08
N TYR A 239 -4.07 2.11 28.89
CA TYR A 239 -3.36 2.96 27.93
C TYR A 239 -3.86 2.76 26.49
N LYS A 240 -4.09 1.51 26.07
CA LYS A 240 -4.61 1.17 24.73
C LYS A 240 -6.05 1.63 24.52
N GLN A 241 -6.85 1.69 25.57
CA GLN A 241 -8.23 2.18 25.49
C GLN A 241 -8.25 3.71 25.33
N LEU A 242 -7.38 4.41 26.06
CA LEU A 242 -7.29 5.87 26.04
C LEU A 242 -6.61 6.40 24.76
N SER A 243 -5.68 5.64 24.18
CA SER A 243 -5.04 6.00 22.90
C SER A 243 -5.98 5.97 21.69
N ARG A 244 -7.19 5.44 21.84
CA ARG A 244 -8.24 5.42 20.80
C ARG A 244 -9.20 6.60 20.86
N ILE A 245 -9.10 7.45 21.88
CA ILE A 245 -9.96 8.61 22.08
C ILE A 245 -9.21 9.86 21.60
N GLU A 246 -9.84 10.68 20.75
CA GLU A 246 -9.25 11.95 20.31
C GLU A 246 -9.04 12.91 21.50
N GLN A 247 -7.86 13.53 21.58
CA GLN A 247 -7.51 14.42 22.70
C GLN A 247 -8.37 15.70 22.72
N PRO A 248 -8.67 16.28 23.91
CA PRO A 248 -8.18 15.90 25.24
C PRO A 248 -9.07 14.86 25.95
N VAL A 249 -8.43 13.88 26.59
CA VAL A 249 -9.10 12.85 27.37
C VAL A 249 -9.55 13.43 28.72
N SER A 250 -10.85 13.30 29.05
CA SER A 250 -11.39 13.77 30.32
C SER A 250 -11.02 12.85 31.48
N GLU A 251 -10.92 13.39 32.70
CA GLU A 251 -10.63 12.63 33.93
C GLU A 251 -11.66 11.52 34.19
N GLN A 252 -12.91 11.72 33.74
CA GLN A 252 -13.97 10.71 33.79
C GLN A 252 -13.68 9.52 32.84
N ALA A 253 -13.11 9.77 31.67
CA ALA A 253 -12.73 8.71 30.73
C ALA A 253 -11.56 7.86 31.27
N PHE A 254 -10.62 8.49 31.99
CA PHE A 254 -9.56 7.77 32.70
C PHE A 254 -10.13 6.85 33.78
N SER A 255 -11.02 7.36 34.64
CA SER A 255 -11.62 6.57 35.73
C SER A 255 -12.41 5.38 35.19
N ALA A 256 -13.22 5.58 34.15
CA ALA A 256 -14.03 4.52 33.56
C ALA A 256 -13.19 3.42 32.88
N ALA A 257 -12.07 3.79 32.24
CA ALA A 257 -11.17 2.82 31.62
C ALA A 257 -10.46 1.95 32.67
N ILE A 258 -10.11 2.54 33.82
CA ILE A 258 -9.46 1.82 34.93
C ILE A 258 -10.43 0.84 35.59
N GLU A 259 -11.66 1.27 35.89
CA GLU A 259 -12.68 0.38 36.46
C GLU A 259 -12.95 -0.82 35.55
N ALA A 260 -13.15 -0.59 34.25
CA ALA A 260 -13.34 -1.66 33.28
C ALA A 260 -12.14 -2.63 33.21
N ALA A 261 -10.91 -2.12 33.33
CA ALA A 261 -9.72 -2.96 33.29
C ALA A 261 -9.54 -3.79 34.57
N PHE A 262 -9.87 -3.24 35.73
CA PHE A 262 -9.87 -3.97 37.01
C PHE A 262 -10.94 -5.07 37.00
N ASP A 263 -12.16 -4.77 36.56
CA ASP A 263 -13.27 -5.74 36.52
C ASP A 263 -12.99 -6.93 35.59
N VAL A 264 -12.31 -6.71 34.47
CA VAL A 264 -12.05 -7.75 33.44
C VAL A 264 -10.81 -8.60 33.74
N LEU A 265 -9.81 -8.05 34.44
CA LEU A 265 -8.49 -8.67 34.59
C LEU A 265 -8.21 -9.22 36.01
N ILE A 266 -9.12 -8.99 36.96
CA ILE A 266 -9.03 -9.49 38.35
C ILE A 266 -9.97 -10.68 38.60
N ASP A 267 -10.95 -10.94 37.73
CA ASP A 267 -11.71 -12.20 37.66
C ASP A 267 -10.86 -13.37 37.11
#